data_AF-A0A099PCD9-F1
#
_entry.id   AF-A0A099PCD9-F1
#
_cell.length_a   1.000
_cell.length_b   1.000
_cell.length_c   1.000
_cell.angle_alpha   90.00
_cell.angle_beta   90.00
_cell.angle_gamma   90.00
#
_symmetry.space_group_name_H-M   'P 1'
#
loop_
_entity.id
_entity.type
_entity.pdbx_description
1 polymer ?
#
loop_
_entity_poly.entity_id
_entity_poly.type
_entity_poly.pdbx_seq_one_letter_code
_entity_poly.pdbx_strand_id
1 'polypeptide(L)'
;MTHQHPSYLSDEACLRDRIGLVALRLSIEVNRMRALRGDGREDRFAGVLMRDRDIAALCADLIAEPLPDTEALLRRLSEAELQHAALCESLPNLPLVERLAPLYGLSPAETQVFFICLAVAIDPRLGRVLAYLQEDMARPFLTLGLAQRLLGNVSGGGLTALWPAVSDEGG
;
A
#
# COMPACT_ATOMS: atom_id res chain seq x y z
N MET A 1 10.18 29.33 21.94
CA MET A 1 9.58 29.49 20.60
C MET A 1 10.47 28.76 19.61
N THR A 2 10.12 27.51 19.30
CA THR A 2 10.82 26.71 18.28
C THR A 2 9.81 25.71 17.72
N HIS A 3 8.93 26.22 16.86
CA HIS A 3 8.06 25.38 16.04
C HIS A 3 8.85 24.94 14.81
N GLN A 4 9.55 23.83 14.93
CA GLN A 4 10.16 23.15 13.79
C GLN A 4 9.11 22.18 13.24
N HIS A 5 8.20 22.70 12.41
CA HIS A 5 7.27 21.87 11.65
C HIS A 5 8.07 21.19 10.53
N PRO A 6 8.22 19.85 10.52
CA PRO A 6 8.76 19.16 9.36
C PRO A 6 7.74 19.35 8.25
N SER A 7 8.19 20.09 7.25
CA SER A 7 7.33 20.76 6.31
C SER A 7 7.27 19.91 5.05
N TYR A 8 6.06 19.53 4.68
CA TYR A 8 5.73 19.15 3.31
C TYR A 8 5.96 20.39 2.42
N LEU A 9 7.23 20.72 2.15
CA LEU A 9 7.62 21.88 1.34
C LEU A 9 7.52 21.58 -0.16
N SER A 10 7.30 20.32 -0.54
CA SER A 10 7.25 19.91 -1.94
C SER A 10 6.30 18.73 -2.18
N ASP A 11 5.75 18.67 -3.39
CA ASP A 11 4.97 17.53 -3.87
C ASP A 11 5.78 16.21 -3.81
N GLU A 12 7.10 16.29 -3.96
CA GLU A 12 8.01 15.14 -3.86
C GLU A 12 8.02 14.53 -2.46
N ALA A 13 8.09 15.36 -1.40
CA ALA A 13 8.04 14.89 -0.03
C ALA A 13 6.70 14.20 0.26
N CYS A 14 5.61 14.80 -0.23
CA CYS A 14 4.28 14.22 -0.10
C CYS A 14 4.17 12.85 -0.77
N LEU A 15 4.65 12.76 -2.01
CA LEU A 15 4.64 11.54 -2.76
C LEU A 15 5.49 10.45 -2.10
N ARG A 16 6.66 10.81 -1.55
CA ARG A 16 7.52 9.88 -0.81
C ARG A 16 6.82 9.29 0.39
N ASP A 17 6.17 10.12 1.20
CA ASP A 17 5.44 9.65 2.38
C ASP A 17 4.28 8.74 1.98
N ARG A 18 3.59 9.06 0.88
CA ARG A 18 2.52 8.22 0.34
C ARG A 18 3.02 6.86 -0.15
N ILE A 19 4.18 6.83 -0.81
CA ILE A 19 4.87 5.58 -1.18
C ILE A 19 5.27 4.80 0.08
N GLY A 20 5.74 5.48 1.12
CA GLY A 20 6.07 4.86 2.42
C GLY A 20 4.86 4.19 3.07
N LEU A 21 3.68 4.82 3.03
CA LEU A 21 2.42 4.22 3.50
C LEU A 21 2.06 2.96 2.71
N VAL A 22 2.23 2.97 1.38
CA VAL A 22 2.03 1.79 0.54
C VAL A 22 3.02 0.69 0.92
N ALA A 23 4.30 1.01 1.10
CA ALA A 23 5.32 0.04 1.49
C ALA A 23 5.00 -0.63 2.84
N LEU A 24 4.53 0.14 3.84
CA LEU A 24 4.09 -0.40 5.13
C LEU A 24 2.90 -1.35 4.96
N ARG A 25 1.87 -0.96 4.19
CA ARG A 25 0.70 -1.81 3.92
C ARG A 25 1.08 -3.13 3.25
N LEU A 26 1.95 -3.09 2.24
CA LEU A 26 2.41 -4.31 1.57
C LEU A 26 3.26 -5.18 2.51
N SER A 27 4.10 -4.58 3.34
CA SER A 27 4.93 -5.29 4.31
C SER A 27 4.10 -6.03 5.37
N ILE A 28 3.00 -5.43 5.84
CA ILE A 28 2.03 -6.09 6.73
C ILE A 28 1.47 -7.34 6.06
N GLU A 29 1.09 -7.23 4.79
CA GLU A 29 0.49 -8.33 4.05
C GLU A 29 1.49 -9.45 3.75
N VAL A 30 2.76 -9.09 3.48
CA VAL A 30 3.86 -10.06 3.37
C VAL A 30 4.03 -10.83 4.68
N ASN A 31 4.04 -10.15 5.83
CA ASN A 31 4.14 -10.82 7.12
C ASN A 31 2.95 -11.75 7.39
N ARG A 32 1.72 -11.33 7.08
CA ARG A 32 0.54 -12.19 7.21
C ARG A 32 0.63 -13.44 6.33
N MET A 33 1.01 -13.26 5.06
CA MET A 33 1.19 -14.38 4.14
C MET A 33 2.25 -15.36 4.62
N ARG A 34 3.39 -14.86 5.09
CA ARG A 34 4.47 -15.69 5.64
C ARG A 34 4.02 -16.45 6.90
N ALA A 35 3.31 -15.78 7.80
CA ALA A 35 2.74 -16.42 8.99
C ALA A 35 1.74 -17.53 8.66
N LEU A 36 0.91 -17.34 7.62
CA LEU A 36 -0.05 -18.35 7.16
C LEU A 36 0.61 -19.55 6.48
N ARG A 37 1.71 -19.34 5.73
CA ARG A 37 2.43 -20.41 5.02
C ARG A 37 3.34 -21.24 5.92
N GLY A 38 3.74 -20.70 7.07
CA GLY A 38 4.72 -21.28 7.97
C GLY A 38 6.16 -21.00 7.53
N ASP A 39 7.09 -20.99 8.48
CA ASP A 39 8.49 -20.63 8.22
C ASP A 39 9.18 -21.65 7.28
N GLY A 40 9.83 -21.15 6.23
CA GLY A 40 10.77 -21.95 5.42
C GLY A 40 10.23 -22.62 4.15
N ARG A 41 9.06 -22.22 3.62
CA ARG A 41 8.65 -22.66 2.28
C ARG A 41 9.44 -21.95 1.18
N GLU A 42 10.13 -22.73 0.36
CA GLU A 42 10.65 -22.25 -0.93
C GLU A 42 9.55 -22.36 -1.98
N ASP A 43 8.79 -21.29 -2.19
CA ASP A 43 7.78 -21.30 -3.25
C ASP A 43 8.45 -21.04 -4.62
N ARG A 44 8.30 -22.01 -5.54
CA ARG A 44 8.72 -21.88 -6.94
C ARG A 44 7.59 -21.24 -7.74
N PHE A 45 7.69 -19.95 -8.03
CA PHE A 45 6.73 -19.25 -8.88
C PHE A 45 7.21 -19.22 -10.33
N ALA A 46 6.54 -19.95 -11.22
CA ALA A 46 6.74 -19.88 -12.68
C ALA A 46 8.23 -19.96 -13.15
N GLY A 47 9.08 -20.70 -12.44
CA GLY A 47 10.51 -20.86 -12.77
C GLY A 47 11.45 -19.78 -12.20
N VAL A 48 10.92 -18.73 -11.58
CA VAL A 48 11.69 -17.71 -10.83
C VAL A 48 11.53 -17.97 -9.34
N LEU A 49 12.63 -18.32 -8.67
CA LEU A 49 12.66 -18.47 -7.21
C LEU A 49 12.73 -17.08 -6.56
N MET A 50 11.63 -16.63 -5.96
CA MET A 50 11.66 -15.55 -4.96
C MET A 50 11.33 -16.17 -3.61
N ARG A 51 12.31 -16.20 -2.71
CA ARG A 51 12.13 -16.78 -1.37
C ARG A 51 11.58 -15.74 -0.41
N ASP A 52 10.94 -16.20 0.65
CA ASP A 52 10.44 -15.39 1.77
C ASP A 52 11.49 -14.44 2.35
N ARG A 53 12.75 -14.88 2.40
CA ARG A 53 13.87 -14.03 2.86
C ARG A 53 14.21 -12.92 1.88
N ASP A 54 14.10 -13.19 0.58
CA ASP A 54 14.43 -12.22 -0.47
C ASP A 54 13.35 -11.13 -0.52
N ILE A 55 12.07 -11.51 -0.33
CA ILE A 55 10.99 -10.53 -0.20
C ILE A 55 11.05 -9.77 1.12
N ALA A 56 11.43 -10.42 2.22
CA ALA A 56 11.58 -9.74 3.51
C ALA A 56 12.70 -8.69 3.46
N ALA A 57 13.82 -9.01 2.81
CA ALA A 57 14.90 -8.05 2.56
C ALA A 57 14.43 -6.89 1.66
N LEU A 58 13.66 -7.18 0.62
CA LEU A 58 13.07 -6.14 -0.24
C LEU A 58 12.14 -5.20 0.54
N CYS A 59 11.28 -5.76 1.41
CA CYS A 59 10.42 -4.98 2.29
C CYS A 59 11.23 -4.13 3.27
N ALA A 60 12.30 -4.69 3.84
CA ALA A 60 13.20 -3.97 4.74
C ALA A 60 13.85 -2.76 4.04
N ASP A 61 14.32 -2.94 2.80
CA ASP A 61 14.87 -1.84 1.99
C ASP A 61 13.81 -0.77 1.67
N LEU A 62 12.57 -1.17 1.39
CA LEU A 62 11.46 -0.26 1.08
C LEU A 62 11.04 0.59 2.29
N ILE A 63 11.09 0.05 3.50
CA ILE A 63 10.78 0.77 4.73
C ILE A 63 12.02 1.35 5.44
N ALA A 64 13.20 1.19 4.82
CA ALA A 64 14.51 1.62 5.30
C ALA A 64 14.94 1.07 6.68
N GLU A 65 14.41 -0.08 7.08
CA GLU A 65 14.67 -0.71 8.39
C GLU A 65 14.51 -2.24 8.31
N PRO A 66 15.14 -3.03 9.20
CA PRO A 66 14.84 -4.46 9.30
C PRO A 66 13.34 -4.70 9.42
N LEU A 67 12.81 -5.64 8.63
CA LEU A 67 11.36 -5.91 8.59
C LEU A 67 10.86 -6.29 10.01
N PRO A 68 10.05 -5.45 10.66
CA PRO A 68 9.53 -5.74 11.97
C PRO A 68 8.38 -6.75 11.90
N ASP A 69 7.90 -7.18 13.05
CA ASP A 69 6.68 -7.99 13.12
C ASP A 69 5.43 -7.21 12.67
N THR A 70 4.33 -7.94 12.48
CA THR A 70 3.05 -7.38 12.01
C THR A 70 2.51 -6.28 12.93
N GLU A 71 2.66 -6.42 14.24
CA GLU A 71 2.10 -5.47 15.22
C GLU A 71 2.86 -4.14 15.17
N ALA A 72 4.19 -4.21 15.16
CA ALA A 72 5.03 -3.03 15.00
C ALA A 72 4.80 -2.32 13.66
N LEU A 73 4.59 -3.07 12.56
CA LEU A 73 4.21 -2.49 11.28
C LEU A 73 2.84 -1.80 11.31
N LEU A 74 1.83 -2.40 11.95
CA LEU A 74 0.49 -1.82 12.09
C LEU A 74 0.53 -0.51 12.88
N ARG A 75 1.28 -0.48 13.99
CA ARG A 75 1.49 0.74 14.78
C ARG A 75 2.15 1.84 13.95
N ARG A 76 3.22 1.51 13.22
CA ARG A 76 3.91 2.46 12.33
C ARG A 76 2.99 2.99 11.24
N LEU A 77 2.18 2.12 10.62
CA LEU A 77 1.21 2.52 9.62
C LEU A 77 0.21 3.53 10.21
N SER A 78 -0.36 3.23 11.38
CA SER A 78 -1.29 4.13 12.06
C SER A 78 -0.66 5.48 12.43
N GLU A 79 0.57 5.48 12.96
CA GLU A 79 1.32 6.70 13.28
C GLU A 79 1.59 7.53 12.02
N ALA A 80 2.04 6.89 10.94
CA ALA A 80 2.32 7.55 9.67
C ALA A 80 1.05 8.11 9.01
N GLU A 81 -0.08 7.41 9.08
CA GLU A 81 -1.37 7.89 8.55
C GLU A 81 -1.87 9.12 9.33
N LEU A 82 -1.76 9.10 10.66
CA LEU A 82 -2.11 10.25 11.50
C LEU A 82 -1.22 11.46 11.21
N GLN A 83 0.09 11.25 11.09
CA GLN A 83 1.04 12.32 10.74
C GLN A 83 0.73 12.90 9.37
N HIS A 84 0.50 12.05 8.37
CA HIS A 84 0.16 12.47 7.01
C HIS A 84 -1.14 13.30 6.98
N ALA A 85 -2.19 12.84 7.67
CA ALA A 85 -3.45 13.55 7.76
C ALA A 85 -3.28 14.92 8.43
N ALA A 86 -2.59 14.98 9.59
CA ALA A 86 -2.33 16.22 10.30
C ALA A 86 -1.52 17.22 9.46
N LEU A 87 -0.56 16.74 8.67
CA LEU A 87 0.22 17.57 7.76
C LEU A 87 -0.67 18.13 6.65
N CYS A 88 -1.50 17.29 6.01
CA CYS A 88 -2.44 17.74 4.98
C CYS A 88 -3.41 18.81 5.50
N GLU A 89 -3.93 18.65 6.73
CA GLU A 89 -4.81 19.64 7.36
C GLU A 89 -4.11 20.96 7.70
N SER A 90 -2.81 20.92 8.01
CA SER A 90 -2.03 22.10 8.36
C SER A 90 -1.60 22.96 7.17
N LEU A 91 -1.69 22.43 5.95
CA LEU A 91 -1.22 23.12 4.75
C LEU A 91 -2.31 24.03 4.16
N PRO A 92 -1.97 25.28 3.78
CA PRO A 92 -2.94 26.18 3.15
C PRO A 92 -3.42 25.67 1.78
N ASN A 93 -2.62 24.84 1.12
CA ASN A 93 -2.96 24.15 -0.11
C ASN A 93 -2.47 22.71 -0.03
N LEU A 94 -3.33 21.76 -0.41
CA LEU A 94 -2.93 20.35 -0.51
C LEU A 94 -1.87 20.18 -1.62
N PRO A 95 -0.85 19.33 -1.40
CA PRO A 95 0.08 18.91 -2.45
C PRO A 95 -0.67 18.35 -3.67
N LEU A 96 -0.08 18.48 -4.86
CA LEU A 96 -0.71 18.05 -6.12
C LEU A 96 -1.22 16.63 -6.03
N VAL A 97 -0.42 15.72 -5.46
CA VAL A 97 -0.75 14.30 -5.39
C VAL A 97 -1.99 14.02 -4.52
N GLU A 98 -2.17 14.77 -3.43
CA GLU A 98 -3.37 14.68 -2.56
C GLU A 98 -4.59 15.37 -3.18
N ARG A 99 -4.38 16.29 -4.12
CA ARG A 99 -5.47 16.92 -4.89
C ARG A 99 -6.01 16.02 -5.98
N LEU A 100 -5.27 15.02 -6.47
CA LEU A 100 -5.71 14.17 -7.57
C LEU A 100 -7.01 13.41 -7.22
N ALA A 101 -7.09 12.81 -6.03
CA ALA A 101 -8.26 12.06 -5.60
C ALA A 101 -9.57 12.88 -5.63
N PRO A 102 -9.66 14.06 -4.96
CA PRO A 102 -10.86 14.88 -5.02
C PRO A 102 -11.12 15.46 -6.42
N LEU A 103 -10.10 15.75 -7.22
CA LEU A 103 -10.27 16.22 -8.60
C LEU A 103 -10.95 15.17 -9.50
N TYR A 104 -10.68 13.89 -9.27
CA TYR A 104 -11.29 12.78 -10.01
C TYR A 104 -12.51 12.18 -9.30
N GLY A 105 -12.95 12.74 -8.16
CA GLY A 105 -14.09 12.25 -7.40
C GLY A 105 -13.91 10.85 -6.82
N LEU A 106 -12.66 10.45 -6.54
CA LEU A 106 -12.36 9.11 -6.03
C LEU A 106 -12.87 8.96 -4.59
N SER A 107 -13.55 7.84 -4.31
CA SER A 107 -13.85 7.40 -2.95
C SER A 107 -12.57 7.11 -2.15
N PRO A 108 -12.64 6.99 -0.82
CA PRO A 108 -11.47 6.63 0.00
C PRO A 108 -10.81 5.31 -0.44
N ALA A 109 -11.61 4.30 -0.83
CA ALA A 109 -11.09 3.02 -1.31
C ALA A 109 -10.40 3.16 -2.67
N GLU A 110 -11.02 3.87 -3.62
CA GLU A 110 -10.41 4.15 -4.94
C GLU A 110 -9.13 4.96 -4.81
N THR A 111 -9.12 5.91 -3.88
CA THR A 111 -7.93 6.71 -3.57
C THR A 111 -6.78 5.80 -3.16
N GLN A 112 -7.01 4.85 -2.25
CA GLN A 112 -5.99 3.89 -1.83
C GLN A 112 -5.51 3.01 -3.00
N VAL A 113 -6.41 2.50 -3.83
CA VAL A 113 -6.07 1.74 -5.05
C VAL A 113 -5.21 2.57 -6.00
N PHE A 114 -5.62 3.81 -6.27
CA PHE A 114 -4.91 4.75 -7.13
C PHE A 114 -3.49 4.96 -6.63
N PHE A 115 -3.31 5.21 -5.33
CA PHE A 115 -1.98 5.44 -4.76
C PHE A 115 -1.10 4.19 -4.75
N ILE A 116 -1.65 2.99 -4.57
CA ILE A 116 -0.88 1.74 -4.74
C ILE A 116 -0.39 1.61 -6.19
N CYS A 117 -1.28 1.83 -7.17
CA CYS A 117 -0.90 1.78 -8.59
C CYS A 117 0.15 2.84 -8.95
N LEU A 118 -0.03 4.07 -8.46
CA LEU A 118 0.93 5.16 -8.66
C LEU A 118 2.30 4.84 -8.03
N ALA A 119 2.31 4.30 -6.80
CA ALA A 119 3.54 3.92 -6.12
C ALA A 119 4.30 2.84 -6.90
N VAL A 120 3.62 1.84 -7.48
CA VAL A 120 4.24 0.81 -8.33
C VAL A 120 4.82 1.40 -9.61
N ALA A 121 4.14 2.39 -10.22
CA ALA A 121 4.65 3.07 -11.40
C ALA A 121 5.92 3.88 -11.12
N ILE A 122 6.07 4.39 -9.89
CA ILE A 122 7.23 5.18 -9.45
C ILE A 122 8.38 4.30 -8.96
N ASP A 123 8.08 3.29 -8.15
CA ASP A 123 9.04 2.32 -7.62
C ASP A 123 8.66 0.89 -8.01
N PRO A 124 9.27 0.35 -9.09
CA PRO A 124 9.00 -1.01 -9.57
C PRO A 124 9.27 -2.11 -8.55
N ARG A 125 10.02 -1.84 -7.47
CA ARG A 125 10.22 -2.80 -6.37
C ARG A 125 8.90 -3.16 -5.70
N LEU A 126 7.98 -2.21 -5.58
CA LEU A 126 6.63 -2.47 -5.04
C LEU A 126 5.84 -3.44 -5.94
N GLY A 127 6.02 -3.34 -7.26
CA GLY A 127 5.43 -4.29 -8.21
C GLY A 127 5.89 -5.73 -7.97
N ARG A 128 7.17 -5.94 -7.60
CA ARG A 128 7.68 -7.27 -7.21
C ARG A 128 7.01 -7.80 -5.95
N VAL A 129 6.73 -6.92 -4.98
CA VAL A 129 5.98 -7.30 -3.77
C VAL A 129 4.55 -7.70 -4.11
N LEU A 130 3.87 -6.96 -4.99
CA LEU A 130 2.53 -7.34 -5.46
C LEU A 130 2.56 -8.70 -6.18
N ALA A 131 3.57 -8.94 -7.02
CA ALA A 131 3.72 -10.20 -7.76
C ALA A 131 3.94 -11.39 -6.80
N TYR A 132 4.78 -11.20 -5.77
CA TYR A 132 4.97 -12.17 -4.69
C TYR A 132 3.67 -12.46 -3.93
N LEU A 133 2.94 -11.42 -3.54
CA LEU A 133 1.67 -11.53 -2.83
C LEU A 133 0.57 -12.22 -3.64
N GLN A 134 0.74 -12.31 -4.96
CA GLN A 134 -0.18 -12.96 -5.89
C GLN A 134 0.32 -14.32 -6.37
N GLU A 135 1.48 -14.78 -5.89
CA GLU A 135 2.09 -16.05 -6.31
C GLU A 135 2.38 -16.10 -7.82
N ASP A 136 2.49 -14.94 -8.46
CA ASP A 136 2.68 -14.82 -9.91
C ASP A 136 3.62 -13.66 -10.23
N MET A 137 4.90 -13.99 -10.46
CA MET A 137 5.94 -13.02 -10.80
C MET A 137 5.68 -12.29 -12.13
N ALA A 138 4.82 -12.82 -13.00
CA ALA A 138 4.43 -12.16 -14.24
C ALA A 138 3.33 -11.10 -14.02
N ARG A 139 2.79 -10.95 -12.80
CA ARG A 139 1.74 -9.99 -12.44
C ARG A 139 2.25 -8.94 -11.44
N PRO A 140 3.09 -7.98 -11.86
CA PRO A 140 3.60 -6.92 -10.99
C PRO A 140 2.60 -5.76 -10.77
N PHE A 141 1.31 -6.00 -10.98
CA PHE A 141 0.25 -4.99 -10.88
C PHE A 141 -0.81 -5.43 -9.86
N LEU A 142 -1.54 -4.45 -9.34
CA LEU A 142 -2.59 -4.70 -8.36
C LEU A 142 -3.80 -5.35 -9.03
N THR A 143 -4.21 -6.52 -8.56
CA THR A 143 -5.50 -7.13 -8.95
C THR A 143 -6.59 -6.78 -7.95
N LEU A 144 -7.85 -6.92 -8.37
CA LEU A 144 -9.00 -6.70 -7.50
C LEU A 144 -8.95 -7.57 -6.23
N GLY A 145 -8.61 -8.85 -6.37
CA GLY A 145 -8.50 -9.77 -5.22
C GLY A 145 -7.42 -9.34 -4.22
N LEU A 146 -6.26 -8.89 -4.70
CA LEU A 146 -5.23 -8.36 -3.82
C LEU A 146 -5.66 -7.04 -3.18
N ALA A 147 -6.30 -6.14 -3.94
CA ALA A 147 -6.82 -4.89 -3.42
C ALA A 147 -7.86 -5.15 -2.30
N GLN A 148 -8.73 -6.15 -2.45
CA GLN A 148 -9.70 -6.55 -1.41
C GLN A 148 -9.00 -7.04 -0.16
N ARG A 149 -7.92 -7.81 -0.30
CA ARG A 149 -7.13 -8.29 0.83
C ARG A 149 -6.40 -7.15 1.56
N LEU A 150 -5.85 -6.20 0.80
CA LEU A 150 -5.12 -5.05 1.34
C LEU A 150 -6.02 -4.00 2.00
N LEU A 151 -7.25 -3.81 1.48
CA LEU A 151 -8.15 -2.72 1.86
C LEU A 151 -9.38 -3.20 2.65
N GLY A 152 -9.69 -4.49 2.65
CA GLY A 152 -10.92 -5.08 3.18
C GLY A 152 -11.14 -4.94 4.69
N ASN A 153 -10.15 -4.43 5.43
CA ASN A 153 -10.25 -4.15 6.87
C ASN A 153 -10.42 -2.65 7.19
N VAL A 154 -10.50 -1.76 6.19
CA VAL A 154 -10.78 -0.34 6.40
C VAL A 154 -12.29 -0.12 6.33
N SER A 155 -12.90 -0.11 7.52
CA SER A 155 -14.29 0.17 7.88
C SER A 155 -15.21 0.82 6.82
N GLY A 156 -16.36 0.18 6.57
CA GLY A 156 -17.62 0.84 6.23
C GLY A 156 -18.19 0.59 4.83
N GLY A 157 -17.36 0.22 3.87
CA GLY A 157 -17.77 -0.10 2.51
C GLY A 157 -16.54 -0.49 1.73
N GLY A 158 -16.17 -1.77 1.77
CA GLY A 158 -14.99 -2.27 1.07
C GLY A 158 -15.06 -2.02 -0.45
N LEU A 159 -14.15 -2.61 -1.21
CA LEU A 159 -14.22 -2.59 -2.69
C LEU A 159 -15.52 -3.21 -3.24
N THR A 160 -16.34 -3.84 -2.40
CA THR A 160 -17.75 -4.18 -2.68
C THR A 160 -18.59 -2.96 -3.05
N ALA A 161 -18.23 -1.74 -2.63
CA ALA A 161 -18.87 -0.51 -3.06
C ALA A 161 -18.49 -0.07 -4.49
N LEU A 162 -17.39 -0.60 -5.06
CA LEU A 162 -17.00 -0.33 -6.45
C LEU A 162 -17.77 -1.18 -7.47
N TRP A 163 -18.40 -2.24 -6.99
CA TRP A 163 -19.31 -3.02 -7.77
C TRP A 163 -20.71 -2.74 -7.22
N PRO A 164 -21.44 -1.73 -7.73
CA PRO A 164 -22.89 -1.80 -7.59
C PRO A 164 -23.24 -3.16 -8.17
N ALA A 165 -23.89 -4.01 -7.38
CA ALA A 165 -24.38 -5.30 -7.85
C ALA A 165 -24.94 -5.04 -9.26
N VAL A 166 -24.33 -5.67 -10.27
CA VAL A 166 -24.93 -5.76 -11.60
C VAL A 166 -26.27 -6.38 -11.31
N SER A 167 -27.29 -5.53 -11.22
CA SER A 167 -28.66 -5.97 -11.07
C SER A 167 -28.89 -6.91 -12.21
N ASP A 168 -29.34 -8.09 -11.84
CA ASP A 168 -29.84 -9.13 -12.72
C ASP A 168 -31.06 -8.54 -13.46
N GLU A 169 -30.81 -7.66 -14.43
CA GLU A 169 -31.79 -7.24 -15.42
C GLU A 169 -31.68 -8.23 -16.58
N GLY A 170 -32.33 -9.37 -16.38
CA GLY A 170 -32.35 -10.47 -17.32
C GLY A 170 -33.62 -11.31 -17.19
N GLY A 171 -34.77 -10.69 -17.54
CA GLY A 171 -35.92 -11.29 -18.25
C GLY A 171 -36.58 -12.54 -17.69
#